data_AF-A0A524PWC1-F1
#
_entry.id   AF-A0A524PWC1-F1
#
_cell.length_a   1.000
_cell.length_b   1.000
_cell.length_c   1.000
_cell.angle_alpha   90.00
_cell.angle_beta   90.00
_cell.angle_gamma   90.00
#
_symmetry.space_group_name_H-M   'P 1'
#
loop_
_entity.id
_entity.type
_entity.pdbx_description
1 polymer ?
#
loop_
_entity_poly.entity_id
_entity_poly.type
_entity_poly.pdbx_seq_one_letter_code
_entity_poly.pdbx_strand_id
1 'polypeptide(L)'
;LQSMRVVLQEITMWMKGSFDANPDFTPTLRPGRVIVLTPKKKSMSEFIRRIELRLSTEPGVIRSVVIYESESSYTLLDFSQVRLNEKLPDALFRGI
;
A
#
# COMPACT_ATOMS: atom_id res chain seq x y z
N LEU A 1 -0.76 -11.47 -9.92
CA LEU A 1 0.02 -11.78 -8.69
C LEU A 1 1.29 -10.93 -8.51
N GLN A 2 2.03 -10.55 -9.57
CA GLN A 2 3.21 -9.68 -9.41
C GLN A 2 2.89 -8.33 -8.75
N SER A 3 1.76 -7.72 -9.08
CA SER A 3 1.30 -6.45 -8.51
C SER A 3 1.15 -6.49 -6.98
N MET A 4 0.53 -7.54 -6.45
CA MET A 4 0.42 -7.75 -5.01
C MET A 4 1.78 -7.95 -4.34
N ARG A 5 2.71 -8.66 -4.98
CA ARG A 5 4.05 -8.89 -4.40
C ARG A 5 4.79 -7.57 -4.18
N VAL A 6 4.76 -6.68 -5.18
CA VAL A 6 5.32 -5.32 -5.06
C VAL A 6 4.67 -4.59 -3.89
N VAL A 7 3.34 -4.59 -3.81
CA VAL A 7 2.62 -3.91 -2.73
C VAL A 7 2.98 -4.47 -1.35
N LEU A 8 3.03 -5.78 -1.17
CA LEU A 8 3.36 -6.39 0.12
C LEU A 8 4.81 -6.12 0.57
N GLN A 9 5.75 -6.01 -0.38
CA GLN A 9 7.13 -5.65 -0.07
C GLN A 9 7.24 -4.19 0.41
N GLU A 10 6.40 -3.32 -0.13
CA GLU A 10 6.49 -1.87 0.06
C GLU A 10 5.55 -1.34 1.16
N ILE A 11 4.47 -2.07 1.49
CA ILE A 11 3.40 -1.60 2.38
C ILE A 11 3.91 -1.19 3.76
N THR A 12 4.96 -1.86 4.26
CA THR A 12 5.55 -1.55 5.57
C THR A 12 6.22 -0.17 5.59
N MET A 13 6.78 0.29 4.47
CA MET A 13 7.35 1.65 4.35
C MET A 13 6.24 2.69 4.28
N TRP A 14 5.15 2.41 3.55
CA TRP A 14 3.99 3.30 3.48
C TRP A 14 3.30 3.45 4.84
N MET A 15 3.19 2.37 5.62
CA MET A 15 2.67 2.45 7.00
C MET A 15 3.51 3.35 7.92
N LYS A 16 4.80 3.53 7.62
CA LYS A 16 5.70 4.45 8.34
C LYS A 16 5.64 5.89 7.82
N GLY A 17 4.81 6.16 6.82
CA GLY A 17 4.69 7.48 6.19
C GLY A 17 5.73 7.75 5.08
N SER A 18 6.59 6.78 4.76
CA SER A 18 7.64 6.92 3.75
C SER A 18 7.10 6.59 2.35
N PHE A 19 6.13 7.38 1.88
CA PHE A 19 5.43 7.13 0.60
C PHE A 19 6.25 7.47 -0.65
N ASP A 20 7.26 8.32 -0.49
CA ASP A 20 8.20 8.78 -1.53
C ASP A 20 9.52 7.99 -1.55
N ALA A 21 9.72 7.09 -0.60
CA ALA A 21 10.94 6.28 -0.50
C ALA A 21 11.08 5.25 -1.62
N ASN A 22 9.98 4.86 -2.27
CA ASN A 22 10.03 3.95 -3.41
C ASN A 22 10.35 4.71 -4.70
N PRO A 23 11.54 4.50 -5.31
CA PRO A 23 11.95 5.22 -6.52
C PRO A 23 11.10 4.88 -7.74
N ASP A 24 10.42 3.74 -7.77
CA ASP A 24 9.61 3.28 -8.91
C ASP A 24 8.25 3.96 -9.02
N PHE A 25 7.79 4.66 -7.97
CA PHE A 25 6.52 5.37 -7.94
C PHE A 25 6.67 6.87 -7.70
N THR A 26 5.73 7.64 -8.24
CA THR A 26 5.53 9.05 -7.93
C THR A 26 4.30 9.15 -7.01
N PRO A 27 4.46 9.59 -5.75
CA PRO A 27 3.33 9.84 -4.86
C PRO A 27 2.64 11.17 -5.17
N THR A 28 1.32 11.21 -5.01
CA THR A 28 0.53 12.45 -5.09
C THR A 28 -0.57 12.42 -4.04
N LEU A 29 -0.63 13.45 -3.20
CA LEU A 29 -1.72 13.61 -2.24
C LEU A 29 -2.96 14.18 -2.94
N ARG A 30 -4.10 13.52 -2.76
CA ARG A 30 -5.40 13.94 -3.28
C ARG A 30 -6.35 14.29 -2.11
N PRO A 31 -7.39 15.10 -2.36
CA PRO A 31 -8.44 15.35 -1.38
C PRO A 31 -9.03 14.05 -0.84
N GLY A 32 -9.51 14.09 0.41
CA GLY A 32 -10.07 12.89 1.07
C GLY A 32 -9.03 11.95 1.69
N ARG A 33 -7.81 12.44 1.97
CA ARG A 33 -6.71 11.67 2.59
C ARG A 33 -6.30 10.45 1.77
N VAL A 34 -6.22 10.63 0.45
CA VAL A 34 -5.82 9.58 -0.49
C VAL A 34 -4.45 9.91 -1.07
N ILE A 35 -3.51 8.98 -0.96
CA ILE A 35 -2.22 9.06 -1.64
C ILE A 35 -2.29 8.15 -2.87
N VAL A 36 -2.03 8.72 -4.04
CA VAL A 36 -1.98 7.99 -5.29
C VAL A 36 -0.51 7.77 -5.66
N LEU A 37 -0.12 6.50 -5.81
CA LEU A 37 1.19 6.10 -6.31
C LEU A 37 1.06 5.73 -7.79
N THR A 38 1.77 6.46 -8.65
CA THR A 38 1.78 6.20 -10.09
C THR A 38 3.14 5.68 -10.51
N PRO A 39 3.24 4.54 -11.22
CA PRO A 39 4.53 4.01 -11.66
C PRO A 39 5.26 4.98 -12.60
N LYS A 40 6.58 5.08 -12.46
CA LYS A 40 7.45 5.89 -13.33
C LYS A 40 7.91 5.12 -14.57
N LYS A 41 8.07 3.80 -14.46
CA LYS A 41 8.59 2.94 -15.53
C LYS A 41 7.46 2.27 -16.31
N LYS A 42 7.60 2.21 -17.63
CA LYS A 42 6.62 1.56 -18.52
C LYS A 42 6.39 0.10 -18.16
N SER A 43 7.46 -0.65 -17.86
CA SER A 43 7.37 -2.06 -17.45
C SER A 43 6.48 -2.25 -16.23
N MET A 44 6.54 -1.37 -15.22
CA MET A 44 5.66 -1.42 -14.05
C MET A 44 4.22 -1.05 -14.40
N SER A 45 4.03 -0.08 -15.30
CA SER A 45 2.71 0.36 -15.75
C SER A 45 1.93 -0.70 -16.53
N GLU A 46 2.60 -1.73 -17.05
CA GLU A 46 1.96 -2.86 -17.75
C GLU A 46 1.13 -3.75 -16.83
N PHE A 47 1.40 -3.75 -15.52
CA PHE A 47 0.69 -4.58 -14.55
C PHE A 47 0.17 -3.83 -13.32
N ILE A 48 0.61 -2.58 -13.09
CA ILE A 48 0.04 -1.67 -12.08
C ILE A 48 -0.19 -0.32 -12.76
N ARG A 49 -1.44 0.10 -12.94
CA ARG A 49 -1.74 1.47 -13.39
C ARG A 49 -1.54 2.50 -12.30
N ARG A 50 -2.03 2.21 -11.10
CA ARG A 50 -1.85 3.04 -9.90
C ARG A 50 -2.16 2.25 -8.65
N ILE A 51 -1.67 2.74 -7.52
CA ILE A 51 -2.06 2.29 -6.19
C ILE A 51 -2.70 3.47 -5.45
N GLU A 52 -3.84 3.26 -4.82
CA GLU A 52 -4.48 4.24 -3.95
C GLU A 52 -4.34 3.79 -2.50
N LEU A 53 -3.64 4.59 -1.70
CA LEU A 53 -3.57 4.43 -0.26
C LEU A 53 -4.58 5.38 0.38
N ARG A 54 -5.59 4.84 1.06
CA ARG A 54 -6.57 5.65 1.80
C ARG A 54 -6.18 5.69 3.25
N LEU A 55 -5.86 6.87 3.76
CA LEU A 55 -5.50 7.05 5.17
C LEU A 55 -6.76 7.10 6.02
N SER A 56 -6.66 6.56 7.24
CA SER A 56 -7.73 6.63 8.23
C SER A 56 -7.92 8.05 8.77
N THR A 57 -9.00 8.23 9.53
CA THR A 57 -9.12 9.39 10.42
C THR A 57 -8.13 9.35 11.58
N GLU A 58 -7.72 8.15 11.98
CA GLU A 58 -6.73 7.88 13.00
C GLU A 58 -5.29 8.05 12.46
N PRO A 59 -4.45 8.87 13.12
CA PRO A 59 -3.05 9.04 12.72
C PRO A 59 -2.27 7.72 12.68
N GLY A 60 -1.45 7.54 11.64
CA GLY A 60 -0.62 6.34 11.49
C GLY A 60 -1.37 5.09 11.01
N VAL A 61 -2.67 5.19 10.72
CA VAL A 61 -3.47 4.07 10.21
C VAL A 61 -3.79 4.26 8.73
N ILE A 62 -3.45 3.25 7.92
CA ILE A 62 -3.95 3.11 6.55
C ILE A 62 -5.28 2.36 6.63
N ARG A 63 -6.35 2.93 6.06
CA ARG A 63 -7.66 2.28 6.00
C ARG A 63 -7.69 1.21 4.91
N SER A 64 -7.21 1.52 3.72
CA SER A 64 -7.19 0.58 2.61
C SER A 64 -6.10 0.87 1.59
N VAL A 65 -5.72 -0.17 0.86
CA VAL A 65 -4.86 -0.10 -0.32
C VAL A 65 -5.61 -0.70 -1.51
N VAL A 66 -5.76 0.08 -2.58
CA VAL A 66 -6.36 -0.39 -3.84
C VAL A 66 -5.29 -0.43 -4.91
N ILE A 67 -5.12 -1.60 -5.54
CA ILE A 67 -4.18 -1.81 -6.63
C ILE A 67 -5.00 -1.88 -7.91
N TYR A 68 -4.87 -0.88 -8.79
CA TYR A 68 -5.52 -0.90 -10.09
C TYR A 68 -4.56 -1.51 -11.11
N GLU A 69 -4.90 -2.68 -11.63
CA GLU A 69 -4.10 -3.40 -12.63
C GLU A 69 -4.58 -3.05 -14.05
N SER A 70 -5.88 -2.77 -14.20
CA SER A 70 -6.50 -2.27 -15.44
C SER A 70 -7.67 -1.34 -15.09
N GLU A 71 -8.48 -0.95 -16.08
CA GLU A 71 -9.69 -0.14 -15.84
C GLU A 71 -10.81 -0.94 -15.15
N SER A 72 -10.83 -2.25 -15.34
CA SER A 72 -11.86 -3.16 -14.82
C SER A 72 -11.35 -4.13 -13.75
N SER A 73 -10.03 -4.19 -13.53
CA SER A 73 -9.41 -5.09 -12.53
C SER A 73 -8.75 -4.29 -11.42
N TYR A 74 -9.11 -4.64 -10.19
CA TYR A 74 -8.44 -4.14 -8.99
C TYR A 74 -8.37 -5.20 -7.89
N THR A 75 -7.36 -5.05 -7.03
CA THR A 75 -7.27 -5.75 -5.75
C THR A 75 -7.45 -4.74 -4.62
N LEU A 76 -8.27 -5.07 -3.63
CA LEU A 76 -8.50 -4.25 -2.43
C LEU A 76 -7.95 -4.98 -1.21
N LEU A 77 -7.08 -4.31 -0.46
CA LEU A 77 -6.68 -4.66 0.89
C LEU A 77 -7.39 -3.69 1.84
N ASP A 78 -8.41 -4.14 2.57
CA ASP A 78 -9.10 -3.34 3.58
C ASP A 78 -8.63 -3.73 4.98
N PHE A 79 -8.18 -2.75 5.75
CA PHE A 79 -7.69 -2.96 7.10
C PHE A 79 -8.81 -2.66 8.10
N SER A 80 -9.12 -3.65 8.93
CA SER A 80 -10.10 -3.55 9.99
C SER A 80 -9.49 -4.02 11.31
N GLN A 81 -10.01 -3.51 12.44
CA GLN A 81 -9.51 -3.85 13.78
C GLN A 81 -8.00 -3.58 13.95
N VAL A 82 -7.51 -2.49 13.37
CA VAL A 82 -6.10 -2.12 13.45
C VAL A 82 -5.72 -1.82 14.89
N ARG A 83 -4.63 -2.43 15.36
CA ARG A 83 -4.05 -2.20 16.68
C ARG A 83 -2.64 -1.65 16.51
N LEU A 84 -2.41 -0.45 17.00
CA LEU A 84 -1.11 0.23 16.89
C LEU A 84 -0.19 -0.21 18.03
N ASN A 85 1.06 -0.51 17.69
CA ASN A 85 2.13 -0.86 18.63
C ASN A 85 1.80 -2.03 19.57
N GLU A 86 0.86 -2.90 19.19
CA GLU A 86 0.58 -4.11 19.95
C GLU A 86 1.73 -5.10 19.80
N LYS A 87 2.24 -5.61 20.92
CA LYS A 87 3.31 -6.60 20.91
C LYS A 87 2.77 -7.91 20.37
N LEU A 88 3.29 -8.35 19.23
CA LEU A 88 3.01 -9.66 18.67
C LEU A 88 3.83 -10.73 19.41
N PRO A 89 3.23 -11.88 19.79
CA PRO A 89 3.99 -12.98 20.37
C PRO A 89 5.05 -13.53 19.40
N ASP A 90 6.30 -13.66 19.84
CA ASP A 90 7.42 -14.18 19.05
C ASP A 90 7.14 -15.55 18.43
N ALA A 91 6.31 -16.36 19.08
CA ALA A 91 5.93 -17.69 18.62
C ALA A 91 5.22 -17.67 17.25
N LEU A 92 4.58 -16.56 16.87
CA LEU A 92 3.90 -16.43 15.58
C LEU A 92 4.86 -16.46 14.37
N PHE A 93 6.15 -16.23 14.60
CA PHE A 93 7.16 -16.14 13.55
C PHE A 93 8.10 -17.35 13.48
N ARG A 94 7.88 -18.38 14.31
CA ARG A 94 8.70 -19.59 14.31
C ARG A 94 8.11 -20.60 13.32
N GLY A 95 8.68 -20.69 12.12
CA GLY A 95 8.25 -21.62 11.06
C GLY A 95 8.13 -21.01 9.66
N ILE A 96 8.59 -19.77 9.49
CA ILE A 96 8.75 -19.08 8.20
C ILE A 96 10.16 -19.34 7.66
#